data_AF-A0AAP7A1J8-F1
#
_entry.id   AF-A0AAP7A1J8-F1
#
_cell.length_a   1.000
_cell.length_b   1.000
_cell.length_c   1.000
_cell.angle_alpha   90.00
_cell.angle_beta   90.00
_cell.angle_gamma   90.00
#
_symmetry.space_group_name_H-M   'P 1'
#
loop_
_entity.id
_entity.type
_entity.pdbx_description
1 polymer ?
#
loop_
_entity_poly.entity_id
_entity_poly.type
_entity_poly.pdbx_seq_one_letter_code
_entity_poly.pdbx_strand_id
1 'polypeptide(L)'
;MKMKISSLAEIIAKSSFLMDNSYTSEELLENVNYILEYVDVIGEDNLPLRNPLNLDENVYYFRKRDVPLSGEEMVAGDYLLFDYVGHNEDMFLTQFKSLHELEAEMTNSGGITNPFTTYQIAIIHGVVKRYDIYFTNKLDGKEYKFIKDLHDVLPEYRSLFSESNEPETREYEITNVRIVWRDSKRIIMEAHQMLKLERATALIKNQNISIITKLVGQQDMIP
;
A
#
# COMPACT_ATOMS: atom_id res chain seq x y z
N MET A 1 7.12 12.67 -18.42
CA MET A 1 5.69 13.10 -18.35
C MET A 1 5.55 14.39 -17.53
N LYS A 2 4.44 15.14 -17.65
CA LYS A 2 4.01 16.18 -16.68
C LYS A 2 2.55 15.99 -16.25
N MET A 3 2.23 16.16 -14.98
CA MET A 3 0.87 16.04 -14.43
C MET A 3 0.62 17.09 -13.34
N LYS A 4 -0.63 17.52 -13.18
CA LYS A 4 -1.02 18.41 -12.07
C LYS A 4 -0.80 17.71 -10.72
N ILE A 5 -0.28 18.43 -9.74
CA ILE A 5 -0.10 17.88 -8.38
C ILE A 5 -1.45 17.50 -7.74
N SER A 6 -2.54 18.21 -8.03
CA SER A 6 -3.88 17.81 -7.58
C SER A 6 -4.29 16.42 -8.07
N SER A 7 -4.00 16.10 -9.34
CA SER A 7 -4.27 14.77 -9.90
C SER A 7 -3.40 13.68 -9.25
N LEU A 8 -2.14 14.00 -8.94
CA LEU A 8 -1.26 13.10 -8.18
C LEU A 8 -1.76 12.88 -6.75
N ALA A 9 -2.14 13.95 -6.05
CA ALA A 9 -2.69 13.90 -4.71
C ALA A 9 -3.97 13.06 -4.66
N GLU A 10 -4.86 13.20 -5.66
CA GLU A 10 -6.06 12.36 -5.79
C GLU A 10 -5.70 10.88 -5.99
N ILE A 11 -4.72 10.57 -6.84
CA ILE A 11 -4.21 9.22 -7.05
C ILE A 11 -3.63 8.63 -5.76
N ILE A 12 -2.86 9.41 -5.02
CA ILE A 12 -2.24 9.03 -3.75
C ILE A 12 -3.33 8.78 -2.70
N ALA A 13 -4.26 9.72 -2.51
CA ALA A 13 -5.35 9.59 -1.56
C ALA A 13 -6.13 8.29 -1.78
N LYS A 14 -6.51 7.99 -3.03
CA LYS A 14 -7.23 6.76 -3.42
C LYS A 14 -6.42 5.47 -3.28
N SER A 15 -5.09 5.56 -3.26
CA SER A 15 -4.19 4.41 -3.23
C SER A 15 -3.55 4.18 -1.86
N SER A 16 -3.67 5.15 -0.96
CA SER A 16 -3.23 5.08 0.43
C SER A 16 -4.22 4.27 1.29
N PHE A 17 -3.81 3.91 2.50
CA PHE A 17 -4.71 3.29 3.50
C PHE A 17 -5.85 4.23 3.94
N LEU A 18 -5.82 5.51 3.55
CA LEU A 18 -6.81 6.51 3.94
C LEU A 18 -8.19 6.24 3.33
N MET A 19 -8.35 5.21 2.49
CA MET A 19 -9.63 4.87 1.87
C MET A 19 -9.90 3.37 1.88
N ASP A 20 -10.88 2.97 2.69
CA ASP A 20 -11.70 1.81 2.38
C ASP A 20 -12.31 1.97 0.97
N ASN A 21 -12.70 0.88 0.32
CA ASN A 21 -13.29 0.92 -1.04
C ASN A 21 -14.60 1.74 -1.15
N SER A 22 -15.04 2.38 -0.06
CA SER A 22 -16.14 3.34 0.01
C SER A 22 -15.68 4.63 0.68
N TYR A 23 -15.49 5.69 -0.11
CA TYR A 23 -15.25 7.05 0.38
C TYR A 23 -16.20 8.02 -0.32
N THR A 24 -16.53 9.10 0.37
CA THR A 24 -17.31 10.22 -0.14
C THR A 24 -16.43 11.21 -0.91
N SER A 25 -17.04 12.05 -1.74
CA SER A 25 -16.30 13.11 -2.44
C SER A 25 -15.71 14.15 -1.48
N GLU A 26 -16.32 14.34 -0.31
CA GLU A 26 -15.85 15.25 0.73
C GLU A 26 -14.58 14.70 1.40
N GLU A 27 -14.58 13.44 1.83
CA GLU A 27 -13.40 12.77 2.39
C GLU A 27 -12.23 12.74 1.38
N LEU A 28 -12.51 12.55 0.09
CA LEU A 28 -11.48 12.65 -0.94
C LEU A 28 -10.87 14.05 -1.01
N LEU A 29 -11.71 15.08 -0.99
CA LEU A 29 -11.24 16.46 -1.05
C LEU A 29 -10.38 16.83 0.18
N GLU A 30 -10.81 16.41 1.37
CA GLU A 30 -10.05 16.60 2.61
C GLU A 30 -8.67 15.94 2.53
N ASN A 31 -8.59 14.69 2.08
CA ASN A 31 -7.32 13.98 1.92
C ASN A 31 -6.42 14.62 0.86
N VAL A 32 -6.99 15.08 -0.26
CA VAL A 32 -6.23 15.81 -1.28
C VAL A 32 -5.64 17.10 -0.70
N ASN A 33 -6.43 17.88 0.04
CA ASN A 33 -5.95 19.12 0.66
C ASN A 33 -4.86 18.85 1.69
N TYR A 34 -5.02 17.81 2.51
CA TYR A 34 -4.00 17.37 3.47
C TYR A 34 -2.68 17.03 2.78
N ILE A 35 -2.72 16.27 1.69
CA ILE A 35 -1.52 15.96 0.90
C ILE A 35 -0.89 17.24 0.33
N LEU A 36 -1.68 18.17 -0.23
CA LEU A 36 -1.14 19.42 -0.80
C LEU A 36 -0.52 20.37 0.24
N GLU A 37 -0.95 20.27 1.50
CA GLU A 37 -0.39 21.02 2.62
C GLU A 37 0.94 20.42 3.12
N TYR A 38 1.08 19.09 3.07
CA TYR A 38 2.21 18.38 3.66
C TYR A 38 3.28 17.97 2.65
N VAL A 39 2.90 17.59 1.43
CA VAL A 39 3.81 16.93 0.50
C VAL A 39 5.00 17.82 0.13
N ASP A 40 6.16 17.20 0.19
CA ASP A 40 7.40 17.79 -0.25
C ASP A 40 7.89 17.10 -1.53
N VAL A 41 7.99 17.87 -2.60
CA VAL A 41 8.30 17.34 -3.93
C VAL A 41 9.81 17.42 -4.17
N ILE A 42 10.44 16.27 -4.39
CA ILE A 42 11.89 16.13 -4.61
C ILE A 42 12.15 15.76 -6.06
N GLY A 43 13.08 16.45 -6.70
CA GLY A 43 13.53 16.11 -8.04
C GLY A 43 14.18 17.27 -8.75
N GLU A 44 15.13 16.97 -9.63
CA GLU A 44 15.83 17.97 -10.45
C GLU A 44 14.85 18.79 -11.31
N ASP A 45 13.82 18.16 -11.87
CA ASP A 45 12.81 18.85 -12.69
C ASP A 45 11.68 19.49 -11.85
N ASN A 46 11.68 19.25 -10.53
CA ASN A 46 10.63 19.69 -9.62
C ASN A 46 11.14 20.64 -8.52
N LEU A 47 12.38 21.15 -8.65
CA LEU A 47 13.00 22.05 -7.66
C LEU A 47 12.08 23.21 -7.19
N PRO A 48 11.28 23.87 -8.06
CA PRO A 48 10.38 24.95 -7.61
C PRO A 48 9.26 24.49 -6.67
N LEU A 49 8.99 23.18 -6.58
CA LEU A 49 7.92 22.59 -5.78
C LEU A 49 8.41 22.10 -4.41
N ARG A 50 9.72 22.03 -4.20
CA ARG A 50 10.33 21.66 -2.91
C ARG A 50 9.82 22.58 -1.80
N ASN A 51 9.54 22.01 -0.63
CA ASN A 51 9.18 22.80 0.55
C ASN A 51 10.45 23.48 1.11
N PRO A 52 10.58 24.81 1.05
CA PRO A 52 11.77 25.50 1.55
C PRO A 52 12.00 25.28 3.05
N LEU A 53 10.94 24.98 3.81
CA LEU A 53 11.05 24.70 5.24
C LEU A 53 11.78 23.38 5.54
N ASN A 54 11.83 22.44 4.61
CA ASN A 54 12.55 21.18 4.79
C ASN A 54 13.99 21.24 4.24
N LEU A 55 14.48 22.43 3.89
CA LEU A 55 15.87 22.67 3.47
C LEU A 55 16.73 23.31 4.58
N ASP A 56 16.14 23.66 5.72
CA ASP A 56 16.84 24.27 6.84
C ASP A 56 17.65 23.21 7.61
N GLU A 57 18.97 23.27 7.49
CA GLU A 57 19.90 22.32 8.09
C GLU A 57 19.88 22.31 9.63
N ASN A 58 19.26 23.32 10.27
CA ASN A 58 19.14 23.39 11.72
C ASN A 58 17.86 22.73 12.26
N VAL A 59 17.00 22.21 11.38
CA VAL A 59 15.71 21.62 11.73
C VAL A 59 15.70 20.13 11.38
N TYR A 60 15.51 19.29 12.40
CA TYR A 60 15.61 17.83 12.31
C TYR A 60 14.25 17.12 12.29
N TYR A 61 13.16 17.85 12.02
CA TYR A 61 11.81 17.31 11.90
C TYR A 61 11.14 17.84 10.63
N PHE A 62 10.23 17.05 10.07
CA PHE A 62 9.48 17.44 8.87
C PHE A 62 8.50 18.56 9.17
N ARG A 63 8.42 19.53 8.27
CA ARG A 63 7.49 20.66 8.38
C ARG A 63 6.50 20.61 7.23
N LYS A 64 5.22 20.76 7.55
CA LYS A 64 4.20 21.11 6.57
C LYS A 64 4.53 22.46 5.92
N ARG A 65 3.95 22.75 4.76
CA ARG A 65 4.19 24.01 4.04
C ARG A 65 3.49 25.17 4.74
N ASP A 66 4.14 26.34 4.79
CA ASP A 66 3.47 27.58 5.22
C ASP A 66 2.35 27.98 4.25
N VAL A 67 2.60 27.76 2.96
CA VAL A 67 1.63 27.95 1.88
C VAL A 67 1.48 26.61 1.16
N PRO A 68 0.30 25.95 1.26
CA PRO A 68 0.00 24.73 0.54
C PRO A 68 0.20 24.88 -0.97
N LEU A 69 0.43 23.76 -1.65
CA LEU A 69 0.38 23.74 -3.12
C LEU A 69 -1.05 24.02 -3.58
N SER A 70 -1.19 24.81 -4.65
CA SER A 70 -2.50 25.20 -5.17
C SER A 70 -3.26 24.05 -5.86
N GLY A 71 -2.54 23.00 -6.26
CA GLY A 71 -3.09 21.89 -7.04
C GLY A 71 -2.85 22.02 -8.54
N GLU A 72 -2.54 23.23 -9.02
CA GLU A 72 -2.33 23.53 -10.43
C GLU A 72 -0.87 23.38 -10.88
N GLU A 73 0.05 23.22 -9.93
CA GLU A 73 1.46 23.01 -10.21
C GLU A 73 1.68 21.72 -11.00
N MET A 74 2.59 21.78 -11.98
CA MET A 74 2.93 20.63 -12.82
C MET A 74 4.14 19.90 -12.24
N VAL A 75 3.94 18.65 -11.83
CA VAL A 75 5.03 17.73 -11.46
C VAL A 75 5.55 17.04 -12.72
N ALA A 76 6.86 17.03 -12.89
CA ALA A 76 7.56 16.36 -13.97
C ALA A 76 8.18 15.03 -13.50
N GLY A 77 8.31 14.09 -14.44
CA GLY A 77 8.96 12.80 -14.20
C GLY A 77 8.13 11.62 -14.68
N ASP A 78 8.79 10.53 -15.03
CA ASP A 78 8.16 9.29 -15.45
C ASP A 78 8.17 8.22 -14.35
N TYR A 79 9.05 8.36 -13.36
CA TYR A 79 9.19 7.47 -12.22
C TYR A 79 9.10 8.32 -10.95
N LEU A 80 7.98 8.21 -10.24
CA LEU A 80 7.74 8.92 -8.99
C LEU A 80 7.49 7.90 -7.88
N LEU A 81 8.04 8.15 -6.70
CA LEU A 81 7.72 7.42 -5.48
C LEU A 81 7.09 8.39 -4.49
N PHE A 82 5.89 8.07 -4.04
CA PHE A 82 5.33 8.70 -2.86
C PHE A 82 5.70 7.86 -1.63
N ASP A 83 6.35 8.48 -0.65
CA ASP A 83 6.81 7.86 0.58
C ASP A 83 6.17 8.56 1.78
N TYR A 84 5.59 7.76 2.68
CA TYR A 84 4.90 8.28 3.86
C TYR A 84 5.38 7.62 5.14
N VAL A 85 5.72 8.46 6.11
CA VAL A 85 6.20 8.07 7.44
C VAL A 85 5.21 8.59 8.48
N GLY A 86 4.25 7.75 8.87
CA GLY A 86 3.08 8.17 9.65
C GLY A 86 3.37 8.66 11.06
N HIS A 87 4.47 8.25 11.68
CA HIS A 87 4.80 8.68 13.04
C HIS A 87 5.28 10.15 13.11
N ASN A 88 5.80 10.70 12.01
CA ASN A 88 6.23 12.10 11.90
C ASN A 88 5.44 12.89 10.83
N GLU A 89 4.50 12.24 10.15
CA GLU A 89 3.73 12.78 9.02
C GLU A 89 4.59 13.20 7.81
N ASP A 90 5.79 12.64 7.66
CA ASP A 90 6.67 12.97 6.55
C ASP A 90 6.04 12.47 5.24
N MET A 91 5.91 13.37 4.26
CA MET A 91 5.38 13.06 2.95
C MET A 91 6.32 13.52 1.85
N PHE A 92 6.95 12.57 1.17
CA PHE A 92 7.84 12.86 0.06
C PHE A 92 7.24 12.36 -1.24
N LEU A 93 7.25 13.20 -2.27
CA LEU A 93 7.02 12.79 -3.65
C LEU A 93 8.32 12.96 -4.43
N THR A 94 9.06 11.87 -4.60
CA THR A 94 10.41 11.89 -5.16
C THR A 94 10.43 11.44 -6.61
N GLN A 95 11.11 12.22 -7.45
CA GLN A 95 11.37 11.93 -8.84
C GLN A 95 12.67 11.13 -9.02
N PHE A 96 12.61 10.07 -9.84
CA PHE A 96 13.75 9.25 -10.24
C PHE A 96 13.96 9.31 -11.75
N LYS A 97 15.21 9.12 -12.20
CA LYS A 97 15.55 9.14 -13.62
C LYS A 97 15.22 7.83 -14.32
N SER A 98 15.09 6.74 -13.56
CA SER A 98 14.80 5.42 -14.10
C SER A 98 14.00 4.55 -13.13
N LEU A 99 13.40 3.47 -13.66
CA LEU A 99 12.79 2.43 -12.84
C LEU A 99 13.79 1.81 -11.86
N HIS A 100 15.05 1.63 -12.29
CA HIS A 100 16.08 1.03 -11.46
C HIS A 100 16.40 1.86 -10.21
N GLU A 101 16.51 3.19 -10.35
CA GLU A 101 16.73 4.09 -9.21
C GLU A 101 15.54 4.07 -8.25
N LEU A 102 14.31 4.06 -8.77
CA LEU A 102 13.10 3.95 -7.96
C LEU A 102 13.07 2.62 -7.19
N GLU A 103 13.40 1.49 -7.85
CA GLU A 103 13.47 0.17 -7.21
C GLU A 103 14.57 0.13 -6.14
N ALA A 104 15.72 0.74 -6.39
CA ALA A 104 16.80 0.85 -5.43
C ALA A 104 16.36 1.63 -4.17
N GLU A 105 15.63 2.74 -4.35
CA GLU A 105 15.10 3.51 -3.21
C GLU A 105 14.11 2.70 -2.39
N MET A 106 13.15 2.06 -3.05
CA MET A 106 12.12 1.25 -2.38
C MET A 106 12.70 0.07 -1.58
N THR A 107 13.87 -0.46 -1.98
CA THR A 107 14.51 -1.63 -1.38
C THR A 107 15.71 -1.32 -0.50
N ASN A 108 16.07 -0.04 -0.35
CA ASN A 108 17.16 0.38 0.54
C ASN A 108 16.74 0.27 2.02
N SER A 109 17.65 0.62 2.93
CA SER A 109 17.39 0.56 4.38
C SER A 109 16.33 1.55 4.88
N GLY A 110 16.05 2.63 4.14
CA GLY A 110 14.96 3.59 4.39
C GLY A 110 13.67 3.24 3.66
N GLY A 111 13.69 2.25 2.76
CA GLY A 111 12.58 1.87 1.92
C GLY A 111 11.46 1.13 2.66
N ILE A 112 10.58 0.46 1.91
CA ILE A 112 9.36 -0.15 2.46
C ILE A 112 9.60 -1.23 3.53
N THR A 113 10.78 -1.84 3.57
CA THR A 113 11.15 -2.82 4.60
C THR A 113 11.55 -2.18 5.93
N ASN A 114 11.80 -0.86 5.96
CA ASN A 114 12.09 -0.12 7.19
C ASN A 114 10.83 -0.04 8.07
N PRO A 115 10.88 -0.41 9.36
CA PRO A 115 9.70 -0.41 10.23
C PRO A 115 9.03 0.98 10.37
N PHE A 116 9.77 2.07 10.19
CA PHE A 116 9.25 3.43 10.34
C PHE A 116 8.51 3.93 9.10
N THR A 117 8.87 3.45 7.91
CA THR A 117 8.23 3.80 6.65
C THR A 117 6.84 3.18 6.63
N THR A 118 5.75 3.95 6.65
CA THR A 118 4.40 3.39 6.76
C THR A 118 3.96 2.75 5.45
N TYR A 119 4.07 3.45 4.33
CA TYR A 119 3.79 2.89 3.01
C TYR A 119 4.50 3.66 1.89
N GLN A 120 4.62 3.01 0.73
CA GLN A 120 5.20 3.58 -0.48
C GLN A 120 4.30 3.32 -1.70
N ILE A 121 4.01 4.35 -2.48
CA ILE A 121 3.23 4.26 -3.73
C ILE A 121 4.13 4.58 -4.91
N ALA A 122 4.37 3.58 -5.76
CA ALA A 122 5.10 3.77 -7.01
C ALA A 122 4.15 4.24 -8.13
N ILE A 123 4.46 5.39 -8.73
CA ILE A 123 3.72 5.97 -9.85
C ILE A 123 4.65 5.99 -11.07
N ILE A 124 4.36 5.12 -12.04
CA ILE A 124 5.18 4.89 -13.22
C ILE A 124 4.39 5.30 -14.46
N HIS A 125 4.92 6.27 -15.19
CA HIS A 125 4.25 6.93 -16.33
C HIS A 125 2.84 7.42 -15.98
N GLY A 126 2.68 7.98 -14.77
CA GLY A 126 1.42 8.56 -14.29
C GLY A 126 0.40 7.56 -13.77
N VAL A 127 0.77 6.28 -13.68
CA VAL A 127 -0.12 5.21 -13.22
C VAL A 127 0.46 4.56 -11.97
N VAL A 128 -0.37 4.35 -10.96
CA VAL A 128 0.02 3.58 -9.77
C VAL A 128 0.31 2.14 -10.17
N LYS A 129 1.53 1.70 -9.85
CA LYS A 129 1.96 0.31 -10.04
C LYS A 129 1.95 -0.38 -8.69
N ARG A 130 1.10 -1.40 -8.58
CA ARG A 130 1.10 -2.30 -7.43
C ARG A 130 2.29 -3.24 -7.52
N TYR A 131 2.81 -3.63 -6.37
CA TYR A 131 3.95 -4.52 -6.28
C TYR A 131 3.84 -5.38 -5.02
N ASP A 132 4.60 -6.46 -4.97
CA ASP A 132 5.02 -7.03 -3.69
C ASP A 132 6.52 -6.96 -3.54
N ILE A 133 6.94 -7.17 -2.30
CA ILE A 133 8.32 -7.25 -1.90
C ILE A 133 8.61 -8.67 -1.44
N TYR A 134 9.73 -9.19 -1.89
CA TYR A 134 10.28 -10.46 -1.43
C TYR A 134 11.68 -10.22 -0.88
N PHE A 135 12.06 -11.00 0.13
CA PHE A 135 13.40 -10.97 0.71
C PHE A 135 13.88 -12.38 1.02
N THR A 136 15.19 -12.57 1.08
CA THR A 136 15.82 -13.78 1.59
C THR A 136 16.15 -13.61 3.07
N ASN A 137 15.70 -14.52 3.93
CA ASN A 137 16.17 -14.56 5.30
C ASN A 137 17.57 -15.19 5.31
N LYS A 138 18.58 -14.46 5.77
CA LYS A 138 19.97 -14.95 5.79
C LYS A 138 20.16 -16.17 6.70
N LEU A 139 19.33 -16.31 7.74
CA LEU A 139 19.47 -17.38 8.74
C LEU A 139 19.12 -18.77 8.17
N ASP A 140 18.13 -18.86 7.30
CA ASP A 140 17.68 -20.12 6.70
C ASP A 140 17.87 -20.20 5.16
N GLY A 141 18.26 -19.09 4.53
CA GLY A 141 18.46 -18.97 3.08
C GLY A 141 17.17 -19.00 2.26
N LYS A 142 16.00 -18.94 2.89
CA LYS A 142 14.69 -19.03 2.22
C LYS A 142 14.16 -17.65 1.85
N GLU A 143 13.40 -17.61 0.76
CA GLU A 143 12.70 -16.42 0.30
C GLU A 143 11.31 -16.31 0.96
N TYR A 144 10.97 -15.11 1.41
CA TYR A 144 9.71 -14.76 2.04
C TYR A 144 9.08 -13.57 1.33
N LYS A 145 7.74 -13.56 1.28
CA LYS A 145 6.98 -12.37 0.89
C LYS A 145 6.95 -11.42 2.10
N PHE A 146 7.45 -10.20 1.92
CA PHE A 146 7.32 -9.16 2.93
C PHE A 146 5.87 -8.69 3.01
N ILE A 147 5.35 -8.60 4.23
CA ILE A 147 4.01 -8.09 4.54
C ILE A 147 4.21 -7.04 5.61
N LYS A 148 3.83 -5.79 5.31
CA LYS A 148 4.16 -4.62 6.13
C LYS A 148 3.58 -4.72 7.53
N ASP A 149 2.27 -4.97 7.61
CA ASP A 149 1.54 -5.13 8.88
C ASP A 149 1.97 -6.37 9.66
N LEU A 150 2.68 -7.31 9.02
CA LEU A 150 3.20 -8.49 9.71
C LEU A 150 4.36 -8.11 10.64
N HIS A 151 5.12 -7.06 10.34
CA HIS A 151 6.20 -6.62 11.24
C HIS A 151 5.67 -6.12 12.59
N ASP A 152 4.41 -5.65 12.65
CA ASP A 152 3.72 -5.28 13.89
C ASP A 152 2.91 -6.45 14.50
N VAL A 153 2.69 -7.54 13.75
CA VAL A 153 1.82 -8.69 14.14
C VAL A 153 2.57 -10.04 14.08
N LEU A 154 3.90 -10.06 14.24
CA LEU A 154 4.65 -11.31 14.40
C LEU A 154 4.48 -11.85 15.84
N PRO A 155 3.32 -12.47 16.12
CA PRO A 155 3.35 -13.84 16.61
C PRO A 155 2.45 -14.83 15.85
N GLU A 156 1.61 -14.40 14.88
CA GLU A 156 0.51 -15.26 14.41
C GLU A 156 0.53 -15.70 12.95
N TYR A 157 1.56 -15.33 12.15
CA TYR A 157 1.67 -15.89 10.80
C TYR A 157 2.13 -17.36 10.84
N ARG A 158 1.17 -18.25 11.06
CA ARG A 158 1.31 -19.68 10.80
C ARG A 158 1.52 -19.87 9.31
N SER A 159 2.72 -20.30 8.92
CA SER A 159 2.89 -21.00 7.64
C SER A 159 1.80 -22.06 7.54
N LEU A 160 1.09 -22.13 6.40
CA LEU A 160 0.11 -23.20 6.11
C LEU A 160 0.73 -24.62 6.17
N PHE A 161 2.04 -24.72 6.35
CA PHE A 161 2.83 -25.94 6.46
C PHE A 161 3.46 -26.14 7.86
N SER A 162 3.04 -25.39 8.87
CA SER A 162 3.54 -25.49 10.25
C SER A 162 2.70 -26.49 11.07
N GLU A 163 3.28 -27.64 11.43
CA GLU A 163 2.62 -28.67 12.25
C GLU A 163 2.74 -28.43 13.78
N SER A 164 3.48 -27.40 14.21
CA SER A 164 3.67 -27.07 15.64
C SER A 164 2.73 -25.95 16.12
N ASN A 165 2.29 -26.05 17.38
CA ASN A 165 1.42 -25.09 18.07
C ASN A 165 2.20 -24.12 18.98
N GLU A 166 3.54 -24.12 18.95
CA GLU A 166 4.34 -23.18 19.74
C GLU A 166 4.62 -21.91 18.92
N PRO A 167 4.47 -20.71 19.52
CA PRO A 167 4.87 -19.46 18.88
C PRO A 167 6.40 -19.43 18.74
N GLU A 168 6.90 -19.81 17.58
CA GLU A 168 8.31 -19.63 17.24
C GLU A 168 8.59 -18.13 17.11
N THR A 169 9.42 -17.59 18.02
CA THR A 169 10.07 -16.30 17.79
C THR A 169 11.04 -16.48 16.63
N ARG A 170 10.59 -16.09 15.43
CA ARG A 170 11.41 -16.13 14.23
C ARG A 170 12.19 -14.84 14.11
N GLU A 171 13.50 -14.94 14.29
CA GLU A 171 14.42 -13.88 13.90
C GLU A 171 14.54 -13.87 12.37
N TYR A 172 14.50 -12.67 11.78
CA TYR A 172 14.71 -12.48 10.35
C TYR A 172 15.88 -11.54 10.13
N GLU A 173 16.86 -11.97 9.34
CA GLU A 173 17.89 -11.08 8.81
C GLU A 173 17.63 -10.88 7.31
N ILE A 174 17.04 -9.74 6.96
CA ILE A 174 16.57 -9.41 5.60
C ILE A 174 17.78 -9.18 4.67
N THR A 175 17.85 -9.95 3.59
CA THR A 175 18.83 -9.80 2.51
C THR A 175 18.17 -9.97 1.14
N ASN A 176 18.83 -9.53 0.06
CA ASN A 176 18.37 -9.71 -1.32
C ASN A 176 16.90 -9.29 -1.53
N VAL A 177 16.56 -8.08 -1.10
CA VAL A 177 15.21 -7.52 -1.28
C VAL A 177 14.96 -7.29 -2.77
N ARG A 178 13.78 -7.71 -3.26
CA ARG A 178 13.38 -7.52 -4.65
C ARG A 178 11.91 -7.15 -4.77
N ILE A 179 11.61 -6.39 -5.83
CA ILE A 179 10.25 -5.96 -6.17
C ILE A 179 9.67 -6.89 -7.23
N VAL A 180 8.40 -7.26 -7.06
CA VAL A 180 7.60 -7.94 -8.09
C VAL A 180 6.43 -7.06 -8.46
N TRP A 181 6.50 -6.44 -9.64
CA TRP A 181 5.40 -5.63 -10.16
C TRP A 181 4.18 -6.50 -10.48
N ARG A 182 3.01 -6.09 -9.99
CA ARG A 182 1.74 -6.76 -10.25
C ARG A 182 1.09 -6.20 -11.50
N ASP A 183 0.90 -7.06 -12.50
CA ASP A 183 0.08 -6.71 -13.66
C ASP A 183 -1.39 -6.55 -13.26
N SER A 184 -2.01 -5.44 -13.69
CA SER A 184 -3.42 -5.11 -13.44
C SER A 184 -4.39 -6.21 -13.89
N LYS A 185 -4.00 -7.05 -14.86
CA LYS A 185 -4.81 -8.17 -15.37
C LYS A 185 -4.96 -9.32 -14.35
N ARG A 186 -3.95 -9.57 -13.52
CA ARG A 186 -3.96 -10.67 -12.56
C ARG A 186 -4.94 -10.42 -11.42
N ILE A 187 -5.08 -9.16 -11.01
CA ILE A 187 -6.01 -8.72 -9.96
C ILE A 187 -7.47 -8.90 -10.39
N ILE A 188 -7.80 -8.62 -11.67
CA ILE A 188 -9.15 -8.88 -12.21
C ILE A 188 -9.47 -10.38 -12.19
N MET A 189 -8.48 -11.23 -12.45
CA MET A 189 -8.64 -12.68 -12.39
C MET A 189 -8.84 -13.20 -10.95
N GLU A 190 -8.03 -12.74 -10.00
CA GLU A 190 -8.11 -13.14 -8.59
C GLU A 190 -9.41 -12.61 -7.93
N ALA A 191 -9.80 -11.37 -8.23
CA ALA A 191 -11.08 -10.81 -7.80
C ALA A 191 -12.29 -11.54 -8.42
N HIS A 192 -12.22 -11.92 -9.71
CA HIS A 192 -13.26 -12.76 -10.33
C HIS A 192 -13.35 -14.15 -9.70
N GLN A 193 -12.21 -14.74 -9.31
CA GLN A 193 -12.20 -16.03 -8.63
C GLN A 193 -12.79 -15.93 -7.22
N MET A 194 -12.48 -14.87 -6.47
CA MET A 194 -13.09 -14.62 -5.16
C MET A 194 -14.59 -14.36 -5.24
N LEU A 195 -15.06 -13.54 -6.20
CA LEU A 195 -16.50 -13.32 -6.43
C LEU A 195 -17.24 -14.61 -6.83
N LYS A 196 -16.60 -15.51 -7.60
CA LYS A 196 -17.16 -16.83 -7.90
C LYS A 196 -17.24 -17.70 -6.65
N LEU A 197 -16.23 -17.65 -5.78
CA LEU A 197 -16.20 -18.41 -4.53
C LEU A 197 -17.24 -17.91 -3.52
N GLU A 198 -17.45 -16.60 -3.41
CA GLU A 198 -18.50 -16.00 -2.58
C GLU A 198 -19.89 -16.37 -3.07
N ARG A 199 -20.13 -16.31 -4.38
CA ARG A 199 -21.41 -16.76 -4.98
C ARG A 199 -21.66 -18.23 -4.75
N ALA A 200 -20.64 -19.08 -4.89
CA ALA A 200 -20.76 -20.51 -4.62
C ALA A 200 -21.07 -20.79 -3.13
N THR A 201 -20.40 -20.09 -2.22
CA THR A 201 -20.63 -20.21 -0.77
C THR A 201 -22.04 -19.75 -0.38
N ALA A 202 -22.54 -18.65 -0.97
CA ALA A 202 -23.90 -18.17 -0.75
C ALA A 202 -24.97 -19.15 -1.27
N LEU A 203 -24.72 -19.78 -2.42
CA LEU A 203 -25.60 -20.83 -2.98
C LEU A 203 -25.68 -22.05 -2.08
N ILE A 204 -24.54 -22.51 -1.53
CA ILE A 204 -24.49 -23.64 -0.59
C ILE A 204 -25.25 -23.30 0.70
N LYS A 205 -25.08 -22.08 1.22
CA LYS A 205 -25.80 -21.62 2.42
C LYS A 205 -27.32 -21.59 2.19
N ASN A 206 -27.76 -21.11 1.04
CA ASN A 206 -29.19 -21.07 0.69
C ASN A 206 -29.78 -22.47 0.45
N GLN A 207 -29.03 -23.39 -0.16
CA GLN A 207 -29.47 -24.78 -0.30
C GLN A 207 -29.60 -25.48 1.06
N ASN A 208 -28.64 -25.26 1.97
CA ASN A 208 -28.70 -25.83 3.33
C ASN A 208 -29.88 -25.26 4.13
N ILE A 209 -30.17 -23.96 4.02
CA ILE A 209 -31.37 -23.36 4.61
C ILE A 209 -32.64 -24.01 4.03
N SER A 210 -32.74 -24.17 2.72
CA SER A 210 -33.89 -24.81 2.08
C SER A 210 -34.10 -26.28 2.50
N ILE A 211 -33.02 -27.04 2.73
CA ILE A 211 -33.08 -28.42 3.22
C ILE A 211 -33.56 -28.45 4.67
N ILE A 212 -33.05 -27.56 5.53
CA ILE A 212 -33.49 -27.44 6.93
C ILE A 212 -34.98 -27.07 6.99
N THR A 213 -35.45 -26.11 6.19
CA THR A 213 -36.88 -25.73 6.17
C THR A 213 -37.78 -26.88 5.73
N LYS A 214 -37.34 -27.72 4.78
CA LYS A 214 -38.08 -28.93 4.38
C LYS A 214 -38.12 -30.01 5.48
N LEU A 215 -37.03 -30.17 6.23
CA LEU A 215 -36.95 -31.15 7.31
C LEU A 215 -37.79 -30.74 8.53
N VAL A 216 -37.79 -29.45 8.89
CA VAL A 216 -38.62 -28.90 9.98
C VAL A 216 -40.11 -28.99 9.61
N GLY A 217 -40.48 -28.65 8.37
CA GLY A 217 -41.87 -28.79 7.89
C GLY A 217 -42.38 -30.23 7.79
N GLN A 218 -41.51 -31.24 7.83
CA GLN A 218 -41.90 -32.66 7.89
C GLN A 218 -42.01 -33.20 9.32
N GLN A 219 -41.39 -32.55 10.32
CA GLN A 219 -41.52 -32.93 11.73
C GLN A 219 -42.86 -32.48 12.33
N ASP A 220 -43.47 -31.41 11.81
CA ASP A 220 -44.78 -30.91 12.26
C ASP A 220 -45.98 -31.70 11.73
N MET A 221 -45.76 -32.83 11.03
CA MET A 221 -46.82 -33.69 10.47
C MET A 221 -46.75 -35.16 10.91
N ILE A 222 -46.06 -35.46 12.01
CA ILE A 222 -46.15 -36.78 12.66
C ILE A 222 -47.07 -36.63 13.88
N PRO A 223 -48.33 -37.12 13.83
CA PRO A 223 -49.23 -37.13 14.98
C PRO A 223 -48.76 -38.07 16.09
#